data_AF-A0A7X7MZ03-F1
#
_entry.id   AF-A0A7X7MZ03-F1
#
_cell.length_a   1.000
_cell.length_b   1.000
_cell.length_c   1.000
_cell.angle_alpha   90.00
_cell.angle_beta   90.00
_cell.angle_gamma   90.00
#
_symmetry.space_group_name_H-M   'P 1'
#
loop_
_entity.id
_entity.type
_entity.pdbx_description
1 polymer ?
#
loop_
_entity_poly.entity_id
_entity_poly.type
_entity_poly.pdbx_seq_one_letter_code
_entity_poly.pdbx_strand_id
1 'polypeptide(L)' 'MRRADREVTDINEMEIIPTNASMAKDNGQLVSKPLEDMYPFLDREQFAKDMIIDMVNA' A
#
# COMPACT_ATOMS: atom_id res chain seq x y z
N MET A 1 13.52 11.19 -34.10
CA MET A 1 12.17 11.22 -33.52
C MET A 1 12.29 11.33 -32.01
N ARG A 2 11.85 12.45 -31.42
CA ARG A 2 11.68 12.59 -29.96
C ARG A 2 10.27 12.10 -29.61
N ARG A 3 10.13 11.35 -28.52
CA ARG A 3 9.24 11.62 -27.36
C ARG A 3 9.14 10.34 -26.53
N ALA A 4 9.66 10.42 -25.32
CA ALA A 4 9.18 9.65 -24.19
C ALA A 4 9.41 10.57 -23.00
N ASP A 5 8.43 11.44 -22.81
CA ASP A 5 8.30 12.31 -21.67
C ASP A 5 8.20 11.39 -20.45
N ARG A 6 9.31 11.16 -19.76
CA ARG A 6 9.31 10.50 -18.46
C ARG A 6 9.87 11.52 -17.49
N GLU A 7 8.96 12.33 -16.96
CA GLU A 7 9.26 13.13 -15.78
C GLU A 7 9.83 12.18 -14.72
N VAL A 8 11.10 12.36 -14.40
CA VAL A 8 11.71 11.72 -13.25
C VAL A 8 11.33 12.60 -12.07
N THR A 9 10.21 12.27 -11.45
CA THR A 9 9.80 12.85 -10.17
C THR A 9 10.75 12.33 -9.08
N ASP A 10 11.22 13.23 -8.23
CA ASP A 10 12.10 12.91 -7.11
C ASP A 10 11.43 11.83 -6.23
N ILE A 11 12.14 10.74 -5.94
CA ILE A 11 11.63 9.63 -5.13
C ILE A 11 11.23 10.07 -3.71
N ASN A 12 11.73 11.21 -3.25
CA ASN A 12 11.45 11.77 -1.94
C ASN A 12 10.12 12.56 -1.89
N GLU A 13 9.57 12.96 -3.04
CA GLU A 13 8.29 13.67 -3.15
C GLU A 13 7.12 12.75 -3.48
N MET A 14 7.39 11.48 -3.80
CA MET A 14 6.34 10.48 -4.02
C MET A 14 5.76 10.03 -2.68
N GLU A 15 4.43 10.13 -2.56
CA GLU A 15 3.68 9.47 -1.48
C GLU A 15 4.02 7.98 -1.51
N ILE A 16 4.36 7.39 -0.36
CA ILE A 16 4.76 5.98 -0.27
C ILE A 16 3.53 5.12 -0.58
N ILE A 17 3.39 4.73 -1.84
CA ILE A 17 2.33 3.82 -2.27
C ILE A 17 2.71 2.42 -1.79
N PRO A 18 1.87 1.76 -0.96
CA PRO A 18 2.15 0.42 -0.49
C PRO A 18 2.30 -0.52 -1.68
N THR A 19 3.49 -1.11 -1.82
CA THR A 19 3.79 -1.97 -2.96
C THR A 19 3.39 -3.40 -2.62
N ASN A 20 2.49 -3.98 -3.41
CA ASN A 20 2.17 -5.38 -3.30
C ASN A 20 3.38 -6.22 -3.73
N ALA A 21 3.93 -7.00 -2.79
CA ALA A 21 5.06 -7.88 -3.09
C ALA A 21 4.66 -9.33 -2.86
N SER A 22 5.03 -10.20 -3.79
CA SER A 22 4.88 -11.65 -3.67
C SER A 22 6.25 -12.31 -3.80
N MET A 23 6.44 -13.42 -3.08
CA MET A 23 7.67 -14.21 -3.07
C MET A 23 7.33 -15.66 -3.37
N ALA A 24 8.06 -16.27 -4.31
CA ALA A 24 8.02 -17.71 -4.52
C ALA A 24 8.95 -18.38 -3.51
N LYS A 25 8.44 -19.39 -2.80
CA LYS A 25 9.21 -20.25 -1.90
C LYS A 25 9.86 -21.39 -2.69
N ASP A 26 10.91 -21.99 -2.12
CA ASP A 26 11.63 -23.13 -2.73
C ASP A 26 10.74 -24.36 -2.96
N ASN A 27 9.65 -24.50 -2.20
CA ASN A 27 8.64 -25.55 -2.37
C ASN A 27 7.59 -25.23 -3.45
N GLY A 28 7.78 -24.16 -4.23
CA GLY A 28 6.88 -23.72 -5.30
C GLY A 28 5.65 -22.95 -4.83
N GLN A 29 5.47 -22.72 -3.53
CA GLN A 29 4.35 -21.89 -3.03
C GLN A 29 4.63 -20.40 -3.27
N LEU A 30 3.63 -19.68 -3.79
CA LEU A 30 3.66 -18.21 -3.83
C LEU A 30 3.06 -17.67 -2.53
N VAL A 31 3.78 -16.78 -1.85
CA VAL A 31 3.28 -16.06 -0.68
C VAL A 31 3.32 -14.56 -0.90
N SER A 32 2.23 -13.87 -0.58
CA SER A 32 2.24 -12.42 -0.50
C SER A 32 3.02 -12.01 0.75
N LYS A 33 3.91 -11.02 0.61
CA LYS A 33 4.46 -10.33 1.76
C LYS A 33 3.29 -9.66 2.51
N PRO A 34 3.38 -9.53 3.84
CA PRO A 34 2.43 -8.69 4.58
C PRO A 34 2.34 -7.32 3.90
N LEU A 35 1.11 -6.87 3.65
CA LEU A 35 0.88 -5.54 3.09
C LEU A 35 1.52 -4.54 4.06
N GLU A 36 2.48 -3.74 3.58
CA GLU A 36 3.08 -2.69 4.39
C GLU A 36 1.96 -1.78 4.91
N ASP A 37 2.03 -1.38 6.19
CA ASP A 37 1.01 -0.53 6.83
C ASP A 37 0.71 0.65 5.90
N MET A 38 -0.49 0.64 5.33
CA MET A 38 -0.84 1.56 4.25
C MET A 38 -0.97 2.97 4.83
N TYR A 39 0.08 3.76 4.64
CA TYR A 39 0.05 5.19 4.86
C TYR A 39 -0.68 5.86 3.68
N PRO A 40 -1.50 6.91 3.92
CA PRO A 40 -1.93 7.42 5.21
C PRO A 40 -3.07 6.59 5.82
N PHE A 41 -3.13 6.52 7.15
CA PHE A 41 -4.30 5.97 7.83
C PHE A 41 -5.55 6.75 7.46
N LEU A 42 -6.70 6.06 7.36
CA LEU A 42 -7.98 6.73 7.27
C LEU A 42 -8.20 7.61 8.51
N ASP A 43 -8.89 8.73 8.30
CA ASP A 43 -9.44 9.51 9.40
C ASP A 43 -10.28 8.61 10.33
N ARG A 44 -10.24 8.90 11.63
CA ARG A 44 -10.87 8.03 12.63
C ARG A 44 -12.38 7.93 12.46
N GLU A 45 -13.05 8.99 12.01
CA GLU A 45 -14.49 8.98 11.76
C GLU A 45 -14.82 8.14 10.54
N GLN A 46 -14.07 8.32 9.45
CA GLN A 46 -14.25 7.55 8.23
C GLN A 46 -13.95 6.06 8.45
N PHE A 47 -12.89 5.75 9.20
CA PHE A 47 -12.56 4.40 9.61
C PHE A 47 -13.72 3.76 10.39
N ALA A 48 -14.23 4.42 11.43
CA ALA A 48 -15.32 3.88 12.24
C ALA A 48 -16.60 3.63 11.42
N LYS A 49 -16.89 4.50 10.45
CA LYS A 49 -18.07 4.36 9.57
C LYS A 49 -17.99 3.16 8.64
N ASP A 50 -16.80 2.84 8.12
CA ASP A 50 -16.62 1.77 7.13
C ASP A 50 -16.47 0.39 7.77
N MET A 51 -16.30 0.33 9.10
CA MET A 51 -16.14 -0.92 9.82
C MET A 51 -17.47 -1.67 9.96
N ILE A 52 -17.45 -2.96 9.60
CA ILE A 52 -18.59 -3.88 9.78
C ILE A 52 -18.72 -4.36 11.23
N ILE A 53 -17.61 -4.32 11.99
CA ILE A 53 -17.54 -4.72 13.39
C ILE A 53 -17.11 -3.54 14.26
N ASP A 54 -17.56 -3.51 15.51
CA ASP A 54 -17.20 -2.46 16.44
C ASP A 54 -15.69 -2.39 16.67
N MET A 55 -15.20 -1.16 16.80
CA MET A 55 -13.81 -0.90 17.13
C MET A 55 -13.50 -1.37 18.56
N VAL A 56 -12.37 -2.04 18.73
CA VAL A 56 -11.90 -2.44 20.06
C VAL A 56 -11.22 -1.23 20.69
N ASN A 57 -11.83 -0.70 21.77
CA ASN A 57 -11.44 0.50 22.52
C ASN A 57 -11.75 1.84 21.81
N ALA A 58 -13.03 2.15 21.65
CA ALA A 58 -13.48 3.53 21.41
C ALA A 58 -13.48 4.35 22.71
#